data_AF-K1TMR0-F1
#
_entry.id   AF-K1TMR0-F1
#
_cell.length_a   1.000
_cell.length_b   1.000
_cell.length_c   1.000
_cell.angle_alpha   90.00
_cell.angle_beta   90.00
_cell.angle_gamma   90.00
#
_symmetry.space_group_name_H-M   'P 1'
#
loop_
_entity.id
_entity.type
_entity.pdbx_description
1 polymer ?
#
loop_
_entity_poly.entity_id
_entity_poly.type
_entity_poly.pdbx_seq_one_letter_code
_entity_poly.pdbx_strand_id
1 'polypeptide(L)'
;MLFLWEEKAGIDMEYMSKLTGKNEETLYQDLKGVIFLNPLHGYGNVTEAKYLMADEYLSGNVREKLITAKKSAEVYPEDYKINVEALEKVQPKDLTASEISVRLGATWLPQEVIQQFMFEFLDTPRYAQWNIKVHFSPYTGEWNIEGKSYDRSNVKAYSTYGTGRINAYKIIEETLNLKDVRIFDYIEDDEGRKKAVLNKKETAIAQAKQELIKQGFQDWIWADPDRR
;
A
#
# COMPACT_ATOMS: atom_id res chain seq x y z
N MET A 1 -9.53 27.95 26.58
CA MET A 1 -10.19 27.14 27.62
C MET A 1 -11.29 26.37 26.92
N LEU A 2 -11.00 25.15 26.48
CA LEU A 2 -11.93 24.29 25.75
C LEU A 2 -12.72 23.49 26.80
N PHE A 3 -14.03 23.73 26.87
CA PHE A 3 -14.94 23.06 27.79
C PHE A 3 -15.41 21.74 27.17
N LEU A 4 -14.64 20.68 27.40
CA LEU A 4 -15.01 19.29 27.11
C LEU A 4 -15.68 18.69 28.35
N TRP A 5 -16.94 18.28 28.25
CA TRP A 5 -17.53 17.38 29.24
C TRP A 5 -17.10 15.96 28.90
N GLU A 6 -16.38 15.32 29.83
CA GLU A 6 -16.10 13.89 29.80
C GLU A 6 -17.42 13.10 29.74
N GLU A 7 -17.40 12.06 28.91
CA GLU A 7 -18.37 10.95 28.74
C GLU A 7 -19.47 11.02 27.66
N LYS A 8 -19.78 12.16 27.02
CA LYS A 8 -20.45 12.16 25.70
C LYS A 8 -20.04 13.40 24.89
N ALA A 9 -19.07 13.23 23.99
CA ALA A 9 -18.55 14.28 23.12
C ALA A 9 -19.63 14.76 22.12
N GLY A 10 -20.49 15.69 22.52
CA GLY A 10 -21.51 16.30 21.67
C GLY A 10 -21.55 17.81 21.88
N ILE A 11 -21.67 18.56 20.78
CA ILE A 11 -21.76 20.03 20.82
C ILE A 11 -23.18 20.43 21.24
N ASP A 12 -23.32 21.02 22.43
CA ASP A 12 -24.58 21.60 22.91
C ASP A 12 -24.65 23.11 22.63
N MET A 13 -25.27 23.46 21.50
CA MET A 13 -25.44 24.85 21.07
C MET A 13 -26.40 25.63 21.99
N GLU A 14 -27.35 24.97 22.65
CA GLU A 14 -28.31 25.62 23.54
C GLU A 14 -27.60 26.08 24.84
N TYR A 15 -26.75 25.23 25.39
CA TYR A 15 -25.92 25.55 26.54
C TYR A 15 -24.91 26.67 26.24
N MET A 16 -24.24 26.62 25.08
CA MET A 16 -23.29 27.66 24.66
C MET A 16 -23.96 29.00 24.37
N SER A 17 -25.17 28.99 23.81
CA SER A 17 -25.97 30.20 23.60
C SER A 17 -26.34 30.86 24.93
N LYS A 18 -26.75 30.07 25.95
CA LYS A 18 -27.03 30.58 27.32
C LYS A 18 -25.80 31.19 27.99
N LEU A 19 -24.62 30.63 27.77
CA LEU A 19 -23.36 31.11 28.36
C LEU A 19 -22.78 32.35 27.68
N THR A 20 -22.89 32.41 26.35
CA THR A 20 -22.28 33.49 25.56
C THR A 20 -23.25 34.63 25.23
N GLY A 21 -24.55 34.40 25.40
CA GLY A 21 -25.62 35.34 25.01
C GLY A 21 -25.76 35.50 23.49
N LYS A 22 -25.06 34.69 22.69
CA LYS A 22 -25.08 34.75 21.23
C LYS A 22 -26.11 33.78 20.66
N ASN A 23 -26.69 34.14 19.51
CA ASN A 23 -27.57 33.24 18.77
C ASN A 23 -26.76 32.11 18.10
N GLU A 24 -27.42 31.01 17.76
CA GLU A 24 -26.80 29.81 17.17
C GLU A 24 -26.02 30.12 15.89
N GLU A 25 -26.52 31.05 15.07
CA GLU A 25 -25.88 31.46 13.83
C GLU A 25 -24.55 32.20 14.06
N THR A 26 -24.52 33.15 15.00
CA THR A 26 -23.28 33.86 15.37
C THR A 26 -22.29 32.90 16.03
N LEU A 27 -22.79 31.98 16.86
CA LEU A 27 -21.97 30.97 17.50
C LEU A 27 -21.34 30.01 16.48
N TYR A 28 -22.10 29.61 15.46
CA TYR A 28 -21.60 28.80 14.35
C TYR A 28 -20.52 29.54 13.57
N GLN A 29 -20.72 30.83 13.26
CA GLN A 29 -19.70 31.63 12.57
C GLN A 29 -18.41 31.77 13.39
N ASP A 30 -18.52 31.98 14.71
CA ASP A 30 -17.37 32.08 15.61
C ASP A 30 -16.60 30.75 15.74
N LEU A 31 -17.31 29.61 15.59
CA LEU A 31 -16.74 28.26 15.72
C LEU A 31 -16.41 27.62 14.37
N LYS A 32 -16.53 28.35 13.25
CA LYS A 32 -16.18 27.85 11.92
C LYS A 32 -14.75 27.34 11.88
N GLY A 33 -14.58 26.09 11.45
CA GLY A 33 -13.28 25.41 11.38
C GLY A 33 -12.90 24.62 12.63
N VAL A 34 -13.60 24.83 13.75
CA VAL A 34 -13.53 23.97 14.96
C VAL A 34 -14.68 22.97 14.97
N ILE A 35 -15.85 23.40 14.48
CA ILE A 35 -17.06 22.58 14.34
C ILE A 35 -17.49 22.50 12.87
N PHE A 36 -18.09 21.38 12.49
CA PHE A 36 -18.62 21.12 11.15
C PHE A 36 -20.10 20.75 11.24
N LEU A 37 -20.88 21.23 10.27
CA LEU A 37 -22.29 20.84 10.12
C LEU A 37 -22.35 19.41 9.59
N ASN A 38 -23.11 18.53 10.24
CA ASN A 38 -23.26 17.15 9.78
C ASN A 38 -24.29 17.06 8.64
N PRO A 39 -23.88 16.70 7.41
CA PRO A 39 -24.82 16.57 6.29
C PRO A 39 -25.86 15.46 6.46
N LEU A 40 -25.61 14.47 7.33
CA LEU A 40 -26.52 13.35 7.57
C LEU A 40 -27.67 13.68 8.53
N HIS A 41 -27.54 14.73 9.35
CA HIS A 41 -28.60 15.19 10.25
C HIS A 41 -29.88 15.60 9.50
N GLY A 42 -29.74 16.07 8.25
CA GLY A 42 -30.86 16.53 7.42
C GLY A 42 -31.62 15.43 6.67
N TYR A 43 -31.08 14.21 6.56
CA TYR A 43 -31.67 13.11 5.79
C TYR A 43 -32.19 12.00 6.71
N GLY A 44 -33.24 12.31 7.47
CA GLY A 44 -34.08 11.31 8.15
C GLY A 44 -33.52 10.63 9.40
N ASN A 45 -32.24 10.79 9.74
CA ASN A 45 -31.64 10.29 10.97
C ASN A 45 -31.45 11.40 12.01
N VAL A 46 -32.49 11.63 12.81
CA VAL A 46 -32.52 12.58 13.94
C VAL A 46 -31.64 12.10 15.13
N THR A 47 -31.00 10.94 15.00
CA THR A 47 -30.12 10.38 16.03
C THR A 47 -28.68 10.91 15.97
N GLU A 48 -28.28 11.55 14.88
CA GLU A 48 -26.92 12.11 14.75
C GLU A 48 -26.87 13.56 15.22
N ALA A 49 -25.73 14.02 15.73
CA ALA A 49 -25.59 15.41 16.14
C ALA A 49 -25.56 16.35 14.93
N LYS A 50 -26.26 17.49 15.02
CA LYS A 50 -26.29 18.54 13.99
C LYS A 50 -24.90 19.15 13.74
N TYR A 51 -24.11 19.32 14.80
CA TYR A 51 -22.75 19.82 14.74
C TYR A 51 -21.79 18.77 15.32
N LEU A 52 -20.68 18.55 14.63
CA LEU A 52 -19.61 17.65 15.04
C LEU A 52 -18.31 18.43 15.20
N MET A 53 -17.47 18.04 16.17
CA MET A 53 -16.14 18.63 16.33
C MET A 53 -15.23 18.18 15.19
N ALA A 54 -14.19 18.97 14.89
CA ALA A 54 -13.24 18.68 13.82
C ALA A 54 -12.58 17.31 13.96
N ASP A 55 -12.22 16.89 15.17
CA ASP A 55 -11.62 15.58 15.45
C ASP A 55 -12.56 14.40 15.14
N GLU A 56 -13.85 14.53 15.47
CA GLU A 56 -14.87 13.52 15.17
C GLU A 56 -15.28 13.54 13.69
N TYR A 57 -15.45 14.73 13.12
CA TYR A 57 -15.87 14.89 11.73
C TYR A 57 -14.80 14.41 10.75
N LEU A 58 -13.53 14.77 11.00
CA LEU A 58 -12.38 14.47 10.14
C LEU A 58 -11.71 13.12 10.47
N SER A 59 -12.37 12.27 11.26
CA SER A 59 -11.94 10.90 11.55
C SER A 59 -12.94 9.85 11.06
N GLY A 60 -12.54 8.58 11.03
CA GLY A 60 -13.37 7.48 10.51
C GLY A 60 -13.39 7.39 8.98
N ASN A 61 -14.52 7.01 8.38
CA ASN A 61 -14.66 6.86 6.93
C ASN A 61 -14.76 8.21 6.20
N VAL A 62 -13.67 8.98 6.23
CA VAL A 62 -13.57 10.33 5.65
C VAL A 62 -13.80 10.36 4.15
N ARG A 63 -13.56 9.24 3.43
CA ARG A 63 -13.88 9.11 2.00
C ARG A 63 -15.38 9.18 1.73
N GLU A 64 -16.16 8.42 2.47
CA GLU A 64 -17.62 8.43 2.36
C GLU A 64 -18.19 9.78 2.80
N LYS A 65 -17.65 10.34 3.90
CA LYS A 65 -18.00 11.69 4.36
C LYS A 65 -17.72 12.76 3.30
N LEU A 66 -16.62 12.66 2.54
CA LEU A 66 -16.28 13.60 1.45
C LEU A 66 -17.30 13.53 0.30
N ILE A 67 -17.73 12.32 -0.07
CA ILE A 67 -18.74 12.14 -1.12
C ILE A 67 -20.05 12.80 -0.69
N THR A 68 -20.48 12.57 0.55
CA THR A 68 -21.70 13.18 1.11
C THR A 68 -21.56 14.70 1.20
N ALA A 69 -20.44 15.21 1.69
CA ALA A 69 -20.18 16.65 1.77
C ALA A 69 -20.20 17.34 0.40
N LYS A 70 -19.66 16.71 -0.65
CA LYS A 70 -19.73 17.24 -2.03
C LYS A 70 -21.16 17.33 -2.54
N LYS A 71 -21.98 16.28 -2.34
CA LYS A 71 -23.40 16.30 -2.70
C LYS A 71 -24.17 17.38 -1.94
N SER A 72 -23.90 17.56 -0.64
CA SER A 72 -24.53 18.61 0.16
C SER A 72 -24.07 20.01 -0.25
N ALA A 73 -22.81 20.18 -0.69
CA ALA A 73 -22.28 21.44 -1.20
C ALA A 73 -22.87 21.84 -2.56
N GLU A 74 -23.36 20.90 -3.37
CA GLU A 74 -24.10 21.21 -4.61
C GLU A 74 -25.44 21.89 -4.31
N VAL A 75 -26.08 21.55 -3.18
CA VAL A 75 -27.39 22.07 -2.77
C VAL A 75 -27.25 23.30 -1.86
N TYR A 76 -26.30 23.28 -0.94
CA TYR A 76 -26.04 24.34 0.05
C TYR A 76 -24.54 24.69 0.10
N PRO A 77 -24.03 25.45 -0.90
CA PRO A 77 -22.60 25.73 -1.03
C PRO A 77 -22.02 26.51 0.16
N GLU A 78 -22.77 27.46 0.72
CA GLU A 78 -22.32 28.35 1.80
C GLU A 78 -22.01 27.60 3.12
N ASP A 79 -22.71 26.47 3.35
CA ASP A 79 -22.59 25.71 4.59
C ASP A 79 -21.57 24.57 4.47
N TYR A 80 -21.50 23.89 3.32
CA TYR A 80 -20.70 22.65 3.18
C TYR A 80 -19.39 22.81 2.42
N LYS A 81 -19.09 23.98 1.83
CA LYS A 81 -17.79 24.20 1.16
C LYS A 81 -16.61 24.00 2.11
N ILE A 82 -16.73 24.48 3.35
CA ILE A 82 -15.68 24.31 4.37
C ILE A 82 -15.49 22.84 4.77
N ASN A 83 -16.58 22.05 4.78
CA ASN A 83 -16.52 20.62 5.04
C ASN A 83 -15.75 19.89 3.94
N VAL A 84 -15.99 20.23 2.67
CA VAL A 84 -15.28 19.64 1.53
C VAL A 84 -13.79 19.97 1.61
N GLU A 85 -13.43 21.25 1.81
CA GLU A 85 -12.03 21.67 1.90
C GLU A 85 -11.28 21.00 3.07
N ALA A 86 -11.96 20.81 4.21
CA ALA A 86 -11.38 20.14 5.36
C ALA A 86 -11.20 18.64 5.12
N LEU A 87 -12.22 17.96 4.56
CA LEU A 87 -12.17 16.54 4.24
C LEU A 87 -11.13 16.23 3.16
N GLU A 88 -10.98 17.10 2.14
CA GLU A 88 -9.95 16.97 1.10
C GLU A 88 -8.53 16.99 1.67
N LYS A 89 -8.27 17.79 2.72
CA LYS A 89 -6.96 17.87 3.38
C LYS A 89 -6.64 16.64 4.24
N VAL A 90 -7.67 15.98 4.79
CA VAL A 90 -7.50 14.80 5.65
C VAL A 90 -7.77 13.49 4.93
N GLN A 91 -7.91 13.52 3.59
CA GLN A 91 -8.01 12.30 2.82
C GLN A 91 -6.78 11.44 3.15
N PRO A 92 -6.98 10.18 3.60
CA PRO A 92 -5.90 9.23 3.69
C PRO A 92 -5.24 9.22 2.33
N LYS A 93 -3.90 9.22 2.30
CA LYS A 93 -3.18 9.03 1.05
C LYS A 93 -3.83 7.86 0.35
N ASP A 94 -4.14 8.03 -0.93
CA ASP A 94 -4.62 6.92 -1.73
C ASP A 94 -3.52 5.87 -1.71
N LEU A 95 -3.68 4.89 -0.83
CA LEU A 95 -3.20 3.56 -1.09
C LEU A 95 -3.96 3.19 -2.37
N THR A 96 -3.29 3.29 -3.51
CA THR A 96 -3.83 2.71 -4.73
C THR A 96 -4.18 1.26 -4.39
N ALA A 97 -5.23 0.69 -4.99
CA ALA A 97 -5.56 -0.73 -4.80
C ALA A 97 -4.33 -1.67 -5.02
N SER A 98 -3.29 -1.13 -5.68
CA SER A 98 -1.90 -1.58 -5.79
C SER A 98 -1.13 -1.87 -4.48
N GLU A 99 -1.53 -1.36 -3.32
CA GLU A 99 -0.89 -1.71 -2.04
C GLU A 99 -1.58 -2.89 -1.34
N ILE A 100 -2.80 -3.22 -1.77
CA ILE A 100 -3.53 -4.47 -1.45
C ILE A 100 -3.20 -5.54 -2.53
N SER A 101 -2.62 -5.16 -3.67
CA SER A 101 -2.40 -6.07 -4.79
C SER A 101 -1.30 -7.08 -4.51
N VAL A 102 -1.67 -8.34 -4.71
CA VAL A 102 -0.87 -9.55 -4.90
C VAL A 102 0.64 -9.28 -4.93
N ARG A 103 1.31 -9.38 -3.78
CA ARG A 103 2.77 -9.25 -3.71
C ARG A 103 3.42 -10.55 -4.17
N LEU A 104 4.50 -10.45 -4.94
CA LEU A 104 5.35 -11.60 -5.24
C LEU A 104 5.92 -12.13 -3.91
N GLY A 105 5.52 -13.34 -3.51
CA GLY A 105 5.81 -13.92 -2.19
C GLY A 105 4.58 -14.11 -1.29
N ALA A 106 3.38 -13.74 -1.75
CA ALA A 106 2.15 -14.07 -1.05
C ALA A 106 1.97 -15.60 -0.96
N THR A 107 1.83 -16.13 0.26
CA THR A 107 1.76 -17.58 0.51
C THR A 107 0.48 -18.25 0.01
N TRP A 108 -0.54 -17.45 -0.34
CA TRP A 108 -1.78 -17.94 -0.91
C TRP A 108 -1.71 -18.09 -2.44
N LEU A 109 -0.65 -17.60 -3.08
CA LEU A 109 -0.46 -17.80 -4.52
C LEU A 109 -0.11 -19.25 -4.83
N PRO A 110 -0.80 -19.90 -5.78
CA PRO A 110 -0.42 -21.22 -6.24
C PRO A 110 0.99 -21.19 -6.85
N GLN A 111 1.76 -22.26 -6.60
CA GLN A 111 3.10 -22.43 -7.16
C GLN A 111 3.08 -22.39 -8.71
N GLU A 112 1.99 -22.84 -9.32
CA GLU A 112 1.80 -22.88 -10.77
C GLU A 112 1.73 -21.46 -11.36
N VAL A 113 1.08 -20.54 -10.66
CA VAL A 113 0.99 -19.12 -11.07
C VAL A 113 2.36 -18.47 -11.04
N ILE A 114 3.15 -18.74 -10.00
CA ILE A 114 4.51 -18.21 -9.87
C ILE A 114 5.43 -18.81 -10.93
N GLN A 115 5.31 -20.11 -11.19
CA GLN A 115 6.09 -20.78 -12.21
C GLN A 115 5.73 -20.27 -13.62
N GLN A 116 4.44 -20.06 -13.89
CA GLN A 116 3.97 -19.49 -15.15
C GLN A 116 4.50 -18.08 -15.35
N PHE A 117 4.36 -17.20 -14.35
CA PHE A 117 4.93 -15.86 -14.38
C PHE A 117 6.43 -15.91 -14.69
N MET A 118 7.19 -16.73 -13.97
CA MET A 118 8.63 -16.83 -14.14
C MET A 118 9.01 -17.26 -15.57
N PHE A 119 8.29 -18.22 -16.15
CA PHE A 119 8.55 -18.68 -17.51
C PHE A 119 8.17 -17.67 -18.58
N GLU A 120 7.01 -17.02 -18.44
CA GLU A 120 6.56 -15.98 -19.37
C GLU A 120 7.42 -14.71 -19.28
N PHE A 121 7.78 -14.28 -18.06
CA PHE A 121 8.56 -13.07 -17.84
C PHE A 121 9.99 -13.20 -18.40
N LEU A 122 10.62 -14.36 -18.22
CA LEU A 122 11.99 -14.62 -18.66
C LEU A 122 12.07 -15.21 -20.08
N ASP A 123 10.96 -15.47 -20.77
CA ASP A 123 10.92 -16.28 -22.00
C ASP A 123 11.69 -17.60 -21.86
N THR A 124 11.45 -18.32 -20.77
CA THR A 124 12.19 -19.56 -20.48
C THR A 124 11.87 -20.61 -21.56
N PRO A 125 12.86 -21.16 -22.28
CA PRO A 125 12.61 -22.10 -23.36
C PRO A 125 12.06 -23.43 -22.86
N ARG A 126 11.20 -24.09 -23.65
CA ARG A 126 10.50 -25.33 -23.24
C ARG A 126 11.42 -26.43 -22.70
N TYR A 127 12.63 -26.58 -23.24
CA TYR A 127 13.58 -27.59 -22.76
C TYR A 127 14.08 -27.31 -21.33
N ALA A 128 14.16 -26.04 -20.93
CA ALA A 128 14.57 -25.63 -19.59
C ALA A 128 13.41 -25.69 -18.59
N GLN A 129 12.17 -25.45 -19.04
CA GLN A 129 10.96 -25.51 -18.20
C GLN A 129 10.78 -26.88 -17.51
N TRP A 130 11.21 -27.98 -18.12
CA TRP A 130 11.16 -29.30 -17.50
C TRP A 130 12.07 -29.47 -16.28
N ASN A 131 13.16 -28.69 -16.23
CA ASN A 131 14.22 -28.81 -15.22
C ASN A 131 14.15 -27.71 -14.15
N ILE A 132 13.42 -26.62 -14.42
CA ILE A 132 13.23 -25.52 -13.48
C ILE A 132 11.89 -25.70 -12.78
N LYS A 133 11.90 -25.81 -11.45
CA LYS A 133 10.69 -26.05 -10.66
C LYS A 133 10.60 -25.07 -9.50
N VAL A 134 9.40 -24.55 -9.25
CA VAL A 134 9.11 -23.72 -8.07
C VAL A 134 8.48 -24.60 -7.00
N HIS A 135 9.02 -24.54 -5.78
CA HIS A 135 8.51 -25.28 -4.63
C HIS A 135 8.20 -24.33 -3.49
N PHE A 136 7.07 -24.54 -2.82
CA PHE A 136 6.72 -23.88 -1.57
C PHE A 136 6.79 -24.89 -0.43
N SER A 137 7.55 -24.57 0.63
CA SER A 137 7.60 -25.36 1.85
C SER A 137 6.56 -24.83 2.85
N PRO A 138 5.42 -25.50 3.06
CA PRO A 138 4.40 -25.03 4.01
C PRO A 138 4.89 -25.09 5.47
N TYR A 139 5.91 -25.88 5.76
CA TYR A 139 6.48 -26.01 7.11
C TYR A 139 7.39 -24.83 7.48
N THR A 140 8.19 -24.34 6.52
CA THR A 140 9.11 -23.22 6.75
C THR A 140 8.58 -21.89 6.23
N GLY A 141 7.53 -21.90 5.41
CA GLY A 141 7.01 -20.73 4.71
C GLY A 141 7.95 -20.20 3.63
N GLU A 142 8.93 -21.00 3.19
CA GLU A 142 9.95 -20.59 2.23
C GLU A 142 9.68 -21.10 0.81
N TRP A 143 10.02 -20.26 -0.16
CA TRP A 143 10.00 -20.57 -1.58
C TRP A 143 11.38 -21.00 -2.06
N ASN A 144 11.44 -22.01 -2.92
CA ASN A 144 12.68 -22.47 -3.55
C ASN A 144 12.48 -22.66 -5.05
N ILE A 145 13.47 -22.25 -5.84
CA ILE A 145 13.51 -22.53 -7.28
C ILE A 145 14.64 -23.52 -7.58
N GLU A 146 14.30 -24.71 -8.04
CA GLU A 146 15.25 -25.71 -8.50
C GLU A 146 15.72 -25.41 -9.93
N GLY A 147 16.91 -25.89 -10.30
CA GLY A 147 17.37 -25.82 -11.68
C GLY A 147 17.71 -24.42 -12.20
N LYS A 148 17.92 -23.41 -11.35
CA LYS A 148 18.22 -22.00 -11.71
C LYS A 148 19.34 -21.79 -12.75
N SER A 149 20.18 -22.79 -12.96
CA SER A 149 21.31 -22.80 -13.91
C SER A 149 21.00 -23.48 -15.26
N TYR A 150 19.84 -24.11 -15.45
CA TYR A 150 19.54 -24.81 -16.70
C TYR A 150 19.36 -23.86 -17.88
N ASP A 151 18.90 -22.63 -17.63
CA ASP A 151 18.67 -21.61 -18.66
C ASP A 151 19.83 -20.59 -18.76
N ARG A 152 21.08 -21.09 -18.80
CA ARG A 152 22.31 -20.27 -18.78
C ARG A 152 22.52 -19.39 -20.01
N SER A 153 21.97 -19.77 -21.16
CA SER A 153 22.10 -19.01 -22.41
C SER A 153 21.07 -17.89 -22.54
N ASN A 154 20.11 -17.79 -21.62
CA ASN A 154 19.05 -16.80 -21.69
C ASN A 154 19.52 -15.41 -21.24
N VAL A 155 19.54 -14.48 -22.20
CA VAL A 155 19.92 -13.08 -22.01
C VAL A 155 18.97 -12.37 -21.04
N LYS A 156 17.67 -12.67 -21.05
CA LYS A 156 16.73 -12.08 -20.09
C LYS A 156 17.08 -12.48 -18.66
N ALA A 157 17.39 -13.76 -18.45
CA ALA A 157 17.71 -14.29 -17.12
C ALA A 157 19.08 -13.84 -16.60
N TYR A 158 20.09 -13.64 -17.46
CA TYR A 158 21.46 -13.31 -17.03
C TYR A 158 21.85 -11.84 -17.18
N SER A 159 21.22 -11.09 -18.10
CA SER A 159 21.59 -9.70 -18.40
C SER A 159 20.45 -8.71 -18.18
N THR A 160 19.25 -8.99 -18.69
CA THR A 160 18.13 -8.03 -18.62
C THR A 160 17.59 -7.90 -17.20
N TYR A 161 17.27 -9.03 -16.57
CA TYR A 161 16.72 -9.11 -15.21
C TYR A 161 17.67 -9.79 -14.23
N GLY A 162 18.80 -10.30 -14.72
CA GLY A 162 19.92 -10.75 -13.92
C GLY A 162 21.02 -9.70 -13.79
N THR A 163 22.09 -10.11 -13.14
CA THR A 163 23.36 -9.39 -13.01
C THR A 163 24.50 -10.34 -13.33
N GLY A 164 25.71 -9.82 -13.51
CA GLY A 164 26.90 -10.67 -13.65
C GLY A 164 27.20 -11.54 -12.42
N ARG A 165 26.55 -11.27 -11.27
CA ARG A 165 26.77 -11.97 -9.99
C ARG A 165 25.69 -13.00 -9.68
N ILE A 166 24.44 -12.71 -10.03
CA ILE A 166 23.28 -13.57 -9.80
C ILE A 166 22.29 -13.46 -10.97
N ASN A 167 21.65 -14.57 -11.32
CA ASN A 167 20.64 -14.58 -12.37
C ASN A 167 19.25 -14.18 -11.84
N ALA A 168 18.32 -13.92 -12.76
CA ALA A 168 16.96 -13.50 -12.47
C ALA A 168 16.19 -14.54 -11.65
N TYR A 169 16.40 -15.84 -11.88
CA TYR A 169 15.77 -16.91 -11.08
C TYR A 169 16.14 -16.81 -9.60
N LYS A 170 17.40 -16.47 -9.29
CA LYS A 170 17.83 -16.25 -7.90
C LYS A 170 17.21 -14.99 -7.32
N ILE A 171 17.09 -13.91 -8.09
CA ILE A 171 16.43 -12.68 -7.66
C ILE A 171 14.94 -12.92 -7.39
N ILE A 172 14.26 -13.69 -8.24
CA ILE A 172 12.85 -14.09 -8.05
C ILE A 172 12.72 -14.90 -6.76
N GLU A 173 13.59 -15.89 -6.52
CA GLU A 173 13.58 -16.68 -5.28
C GLU A 173 13.70 -15.80 -4.02
N GLU A 174 14.66 -14.87 -3.99
CA GLU A 174 14.80 -13.96 -2.84
C GLU A 174 13.55 -13.08 -2.67
N THR A 175 12.96 -12.63 -3.78
CA THR A 175 11.75 -11.80 -3.77
C THR A 175 10.55 -12.57 -3.25
N LEU A 176 10.38 -13.83 -3.66
CA LEU A 176 9.32 -14.72 -3.15
C LEU A 176 9.43 -14.93 -1.64
N ASN A 177 10.65 -14.91 -1.10
CA ASN A 177 10.90 -15.01 0.34
C ASN A 177 10.88 -13.65 1.07
N LEU A 178 10.44 -12.58 0.41
CA LEU A 178 10.40 -11.21 0.95
C LEU A 178 11.78 -10.73 1.44
N LYS A 179 12.86 -11.21 0.81
CA LYS A 179 14.25 -10.84 1.12
C LYS A 179 14.75 -9.83 0.10
N ASP A 180 15.44 -8.79 0.59
CA ASP A 180 16.20 -7.90 -0.28
C ASP A 180 17.44 -8.62 -0.81
N VAL A 181 17.65 -8.53 -2.11
CA VAL A 181 18.84 -9.11 -2.73
C VAL A 181 20.10 -8.39 -2.24
N ARG A 182 21.09 -9.15 -1.79
CA ARG A 182 22.39 -8.66 -1.31
C ARG A 182 23.53 -9.42 -1.94
N ILE A 183 24.52 -8.70 -2.46
CA ILE A 183 25.71 -9.27 -3.09
C ILE A 183 26.91 -9.08 -2.16
N PHE A 184 27.62 -10.16 -1.86
CA PHE A 184 28.82 -10.15 -1.03
C PHE A 184 30.04 -10.54 -1.87
N ASP A 185 31.13 -9.80 -1.71
CA ASP A 185 32.46 -10.19 -2.16
C ASP A 185 33.20 -10.86 -1.01
N TYR A 186 34.08 -11.81 -1.34
CA TYR A 186 34.89 -12.50 -0.36
C TYR A 186 36.33 -12.01 -0.48
N ILE A 187 36.85 -11.41 0.58
CA ILE A 187 38.23 -10.93 0.67
C ILE A 187 38.96 -11.82 1.67
N GLU A 188 40.14 -12.33 1.30
CA GLU A 188 40.99 -13.08 2.23
C GLU A 188 41.69 -12.10 3.19
N ASP A 189 41.60 -12.39 4.49
CA ASP A 189 42.38 -11.69 5.52
C ASP A 189 43.84 -12.18 5.53
N ASP A 190 44.71 -11.50 6.28
CA ASP A 190 46.13 -11.85 6.42
C ASP A 190 46.35 -13.26 7.04
N GLU A 191 45.29 -13.91 7.54
CA GLU A 191 45.28 -15.28 8.08
C GLU A 191 44.65 -16.31 7.10
N GLY A 192 44.34 -15.90 5.86
CA GLY A 192 43.77 -16.76 4.82
C GLY A 192 42.28 -17.07 4.98
N ARG A 193 41.56 -16.39 5.87
CA ARG A 193 40.12 -16.56 6.07
C ARG A 193 39.34 -15.63 5.14
N LYS A 194 38.33 -16.18 4.48
CA LYS A 194 37.44 -15.42 3.58
C LYS A 194 36.40 -14.65 4.37
N LYS A 195 36.51 -13.32 4.38
CA LYS A 195 35.52 -12.42 4.96
C LYS A 195 34.54 -11.96 3.90
N ALA A 196 33.24 -12.15 4.15
CA ALA A 196 32.18 -11.61 3.32
C ALA A 196 32.02 -10.10 3.56
N VAL A 197 32.17 -9.32 2.50
CA VAL A 197 32.02 -7.86 2.49
C VAL A 197 30.89 -7.50 1.53
N LEU A 198 29.89 -6.76 2.02
CA LEU A 198 28.76 -6.34 1.19
C LEU A 198 29.25 -5.45 0.04
N ASN A 199 29.03 -5.89 -1.19
CA ASN A 199 29.27 -5.09 -2.37
C ASN A 199 28.08 -4.17 -2.59
N LYS A 200 28.17 -2.93 -2.08
CA LYS A 200 27.09 -1.93 -2.18
C LYS A 200 26.70 -1.63 -3.63
N LYS A 201 27.66 -1.61 -4.56
CA LYS A 201 27.41 -1.29 -5.97
C LYS A 201 26.62 -2.41 -6.65
N GLU A 202 27.11 -3.64 -6.56
CA GLU A 202 26.44 -4.81 -7.16
C GLU A 202 25.11 -5.09 -6.48
N THR A 203 25.00 -4.86 -5.16
CA THR A 203 23.74 -4.95 -4.41
C THR A 203 22.72 -3.96 -4.95
N ALA A 204 23.09 -2.69 -5.13
CA ALA A 204 22.17 -1.68 -5.67
C ALA A 204 21.69 -2.03 -7.09
N ILE A 205 22.58 -2.56 -7.94
CA ILE A 205 22.21 -3.03 -9.29
C ILE A 205 21.21 -4.19 -9.19
N ALA A 206 21.49 -5.17 -8.33
CA ALA A 206 20.65 -6.34 -8.17
C ALA A 206 19.27 -5.99 -7.58
N GLN A 207 19.21 -5.04 -6.64
CA GLN A 207 17.97 -4.50 -6.10
C GLN A 207 17.17 -3.74 -7.17
N ALA A 208 17.83 -2.96 -8.04
CA ALA A 208 17.14 -2.32 -9.16
C ALA A 208 16.49 -3.37 -10.11
N LYS A 209 17.17 -4.50 -10.35
CA LYS A 209 16.56 -5.63 -11.10
C LYS A 209 15.41 -6.28 -10.35
N GLN A 210 15.53 -6.40 -9.03
CA GLN A 210 14.47 -6.92 -8.16
C GLN A 210 13.19 -6.08 -8.28
N GLU A 211 13.30 -4.75 -8.30
CA GLU A 211 12.16 -3.86 -8.49
C GLU A 211 11.51 -4.00 -9.87
N LEU A 212 12.31 -4.16 -10.94
CA LEU A 212 11.77 -4.42 -12.28
C LEU A 212 10.98 -5.74 -12.34
N ILE A 213 11.45 -6.78 -11.64
CA ILE A 213 10.73 -8.07 -11.55
C ILE A 213 9.41 -7.89 -10.79
N LYS A 214 9.41 -7.15 -9.67
CA LYS A 214 8.18 -6.85 -8.91
C LYS A 214 7.15 -6.12 -9.77
N GLN A 215 7.58 -5.11 -10.53
CA GLN A 215 6.72 -4.38 -11.46
C GLN A 215 6.19 -5.30 -12.56
N GLY A 216 7.07 -6.09 -13.20
CA GLY A 216 6.66 -7.05 -14.22
C GLY A 216 5.64 -8.07 -13.73
N PHE A 217 5.73 -8.50 -12.46
CA PHE A 217 4.73 -9.38 -11.86
C PHE A 217 3.38 -8.70 -11.69
N GLN A 218 3.36 -7.44 -11.24
CA GLN A 218 2.11 -6.67 -11.18
C GLN A 218 1.48 -6.57 -12.56
N ASP A 219 2.22 -6.14 -13.57
CA ASP A 219 1.67 -6.00 -14.92
C ASP A 219 1.13 -7.34 -15.45
N TRP A 220 1.82 -8.44 -15.15
CA TRP A 220 1.46 -9.78 -15.59
C TRP A 220 0.23 -10.37 -14.89
N ILE A 221 0.09 -10.19 -13.58
CA ILE A 221 -1.05 -10.70 -12.81
C ILE A 221 -2.34 -9.95 -13.16
N TRP A 222 -2.22 -8.66 -13.53
CA TRP A 222 -3.35 -7.81 -13.93
C TRP A 222 -3.75 -7.94 -15.40
N ALA A 223 -2.86 -8.49 -16.24
CA ALA A 223 -3.15 -8.68 -17.67
C ALA A 223 -4.25 -9.72 -17.93
N ASP A 224 -4.53 -10.62 -16.97
CA ASP A 224 -5.46 -11.73 -17.14
C ASP A 224 -6.25 -11.96 -15.83
N PRO A 225 -7.58 -11.72 -15.84
CA PRO A 225 -8.44 -11.89 -14.68
C PRO A 225 -8.47 -13.31 -14.07
N ASP A 226 -8.12 -14.36 -14.82
CA ASP A 226 -8.14 -15.74 -14.34
C ASP A 226 -6.93 -16.08 -13.46
N ARG A 227 -5.96 -15.17 -13.34
CA ARG A 227 -4.72 -15.34 -12.56
C ARG A 227 -4.83 -14.85 -11.11
N ARG A 228 -5.99 -14.33 -10.68
CA ARG A 228 -6.24 -13.73 -9.35
C ARG A 228 -7.37 -14.43 -8.59
#